data_AF-A0A851JK76-F1
#
_entry.id   AF-A0A851JK76-F1
#
_cell.length_a   1.000
_cell.length_b   1.000
_cell.length_c   1.000
_cell.angle_alpha   90.00
_cell.angle_beta   90.00
_cell.angle_gamma   90.00
#
_symmetry.space_group_name_H-M   'P 1'
#
loop_
_entity.id
_entity.type
_entity.pdbx_description
1 polymer ?
#
loop_
_entity_poly.entity_id
_entity_poly.type
_entity_poly.pdbx_seq_one_letter_code
_entity_poly.pdbx_strand_id
1 'polypeptide(L)'
;LQFHDPFLLVGVQCNGWSVHVPSDVTGELGKMVILPCTFTHPYKTFDRALTAIWRIKEPYNGTVIFKCVSQSSSELCKTAISHKNKYKLLGNPQHKDLSIRVDNLTWSDSERYFCRVELAGDIQDKYESRNGIKLHVIAAPRIINITVSSSKDHTFQARCTAEGEPAPALTWTGPPYGNLSSTSSSSHRVTKELRFLTHDGKYTCTAVNSHGRAEGAIYFYKFRASDSSSVMILIFVPLGIKAVILLVILSFTIFSR
;
A
#
# COMPACT_ATOMS: atom_id res chain seq x y z
N LEU A 1 24.96 48.11 52.20
CA LEU A 1 23.62 47.48 52.12
C LEU A 1 22.75 48.50 51.40
N GLN A 2 22.30 48.37 50.16
CA GLN A 2 22.11 47.21 49.31
C GLN A 2 21.97 47.74 47.87
N PHE A 3 22.72 47.17 46.92
CA PHE A 3 22.51 47.36 45.47
C PHE A 3 21.25 46.60 45.06
N HIS A 4 20.46 47.14 44.14
CA HIS A 4 19.95 46.40 42.99
C HIS A 4 19.47 47.35 41.88
N ASP A 5 20.23 47.33 40.78
CA ASP A 5 19.95 47.95 39.49
C ASP A 5 18.84 47.17 38.73
N PRO A 6 18.07 47.84 37.84
CA PRO A 6 17.00 47.25 37.06
C PRO A 6 17.52 46.78 35.69
N PHE A 7 17.71 45.48 35.49
CA PHE A 7 17.96 44.94 34.15
C PHE A 7 16.68 44.38 33.53
N LEU A 8 16.14 45.20 32.62
CA LEU A 8 15.24 44.81 31.54
C LEU A 8 15.79 43.56 30.83
N LEU A 9 15.06 42.45 30.89
CA LEU A 9 15.23 41.34 29.96
C LEU A 9 14.62 41.74 28.62
N VAL A 10 15.37 42.54 27.84
CA VAL A 10 15.18 42.59 26.39
C VAL A 10 15.55 41.19 25.89
N GLY A 11 14.56 40.43 25.46
CA GLY A 11 14.78 39.15 24.81
C GLY A 11 15.64 39.34 23.56
N VAL A 12 16.92 38.98 23.67
CA VAL A 12 17.84 38.90 22.54
C VAL A 12 17.31 37.78 21.64
N GLN A 13 16.65 38.16 20.55
CA GLN A 13 16.32 37.21 19.49
C GLN A 13 17.64 36.84 18.79
N CYS A 14 18.27 35.76 19.26
CA CYS A 14 19.42 35.18 18.61
C CYS A 14 19.00 34.71 17.21
N ASN A 15 19.37 35.46 16.16
CA ASN A 15 19.28 35.03 14.77
C ASN A 15 20.30 33.90 14.52
N GLY A 16 20.10 32.77 15.18
CA GLY A 16 20.93 31.59 15.07
C GLY A 16 20.60 30.78 13.83
N TRP A 17 21.51 29.88 13.49
CA TRP A 17 21.27 28.83 12.53
C TRP A 17 20.21 27.87 13.02
N SER A 18 19.22 27.57 12.19
CA SER A 18 18.24 26.51 12.46
C SER A 18 17.64 25.96 11.17
N VAL A 19 17.18 24.72 11.21
CA VAL A 19 16.43 24.06 10.14
C VAL A 19 15.12 23.56 10.74
N HIS A 20 14.01 24.00 10.17
CA HIS A 20 12.67 23.68 10.61
C HIS A 20 12.01 22.71 9.64
N VAL A 21 11.60 21.57 10.19
CA VAL A 21 10.87 20.51 9.52
C VAL A 21 9.77 19.99 10.46
N PRO A 22 8.63 19.53 9.95
CA PRO A 22 7.64 18.81 10.75
C PRO A 22 8.17 17.45 11.20
N SER A 23 7.58 16.86 12.23
CA SER A 23 7.96 15.52 12.67
C SER A 23 7.51 14.43 11.70
N ASP A 24 6.34 14.60 11.09
CA ASP A 24 5.67 13.60 10.28
C ASP A 24 4.98 14.25 9.08
N VAL A 25 4.97 13.54 7.96
CA VAL A 25 4.21 13.88 6.76
C VAL A 25 3.53 12.61 6.26
N THR A 26 2.32 12.73 5.74
CA THR A 26 1.58 11.61 5.16
C THR A 26 1.42 11.83 3.66
N GLY A 27 1.66 10.77 2.88
CA GLY A 27 1.47 10.78 1.43
C GLY A 27 0.74 9.53 0.95
N GLU A 28 0.01 9.64 -0.14
CA GLU A 28 -0.73 8.53 -0.73
C GLU A 28 0.13 7.74 -1.74
N LEU A 29 0.03 6.42 -1.72
CA LEU A 29 0.71 5.54 -2.66
C LEU A 29 0.43 5.95 -4.12
N GLY A 30 1.49 6.06 -4.92
CA GLY A 30 1.45 6.46 -6.33
C GLY A 30 1.21 7.95 -6.57
N LYS A 31 0.99 8.75 -5.53
CA LYS A 31 0.82 10.21 -5.63
C LYS A 31 2.13 10.95 -5.33
N MET A 32 2.12 12.27 -5.51
CA MET A 32 3.22 13.13 -5.07
C MET A 32 2.99 13.60 -3.63
N VAL A 33 4.08 13.87 -2.91
CA VAL A 33 4.04 14.52 -1.58
C VAL A 33 5.11 15.60 -1.50
N ILE A 34 4.89 16.58 -0.63
CA ILE A 34 5.83 17.66 -0.36
C ILE A 34 6.46 17.41 1.00
N LEU A 35 7.79 17.45 1.06
CA LEU A 35 8.56 17.43 2.29
C LEU A 35 9.01 18.87 2.59
N PRO A 36 8.35 19.55 3.54
CA PRO A 36 8.64 20.95 3.82
C PRO A 36 9.94 21.10 4.60
N CYS A 37 10.75 22.09 4.22
CA CYS A 37 11.96 22.45 4.97
C CYS A 37 12.25 23.93 4.81
N THR A 38 12.35 24.63 5.95
CA THR A 38 12.78 26.03 5.98
C THR A 38 13.98 26.18 6.89
N PHE A 39 14.77 27.23 6.71
CA PHE A 39 15.96 27.46 7.54
C PHE A 39 16.17 28.93 7.90
N THR A 40 16.93 29.17 8.96
CA THR A 40 17.38 30.51 9.37
C THR A 40 18.90 30.55 9.38
N HIS A 41 19.47 31.72 9.12
CA HIS A 41 20.91 31.97 9.20
C HIS A 41 21.18 33.37 9.79
N PRO A 42 22.34 33.59 10.43
CA PRO A 42 22.67 34.84 11.12
C PRO A 42 22.94 36.02 10.19
N TYR A 43 23.28 35.74 8.92
CA TYR A 43 23.63 36.79 7.96
C TYR A 43 22.41 37.59 7.48
N LYS A 44 22.52 38.92 7.40
CA LYS A 44 21.41 39.82 6.97
C LYS A 44 21.14 39.77 5.46
N THR A 45 22.20 39.61 4.67
CA THR A 45 22.17 39.47 3.22
C THR A 45 23.14 38.36 2.85
N PHE A 46 22.75 37.50 1.91
CA PHE A 46 23.58 36.39 1.50
C PHE A 46 23.71 36.37 -0.02
N ASP A 47 24.92 36.60 -0.48
CA ASP A 47 25.31 36.56 -1.89
C ASP A 47 26.44 35.53 -2.05
N ARG A 48 26.18 34.28 -1.63
CA ARG A 48 27.07 33.17 -1.95
C ARG A 48 26.27 31.97 -2.45
N ALA A 49 26.98 30.93 -2.88
CA ALA A 49 26.32 29.71 -3.31
C ALA A 49 25.72 28.97 -2.11
N LEU A 50 24.51 28.46 -2.28
CA LEU A 50 23.78 27.63 -1.32
C LEU A 50 23.61 26.23 -1.88
N THR A 51 23.95 25.22 -1.08
CA THR A 51 23.74 23.82 -1.41
C THR A 51 22.65 23.22 -0.54
N ALA A 52 21.56 22.78 -1.16
CA ALA A 52 20.47 22.09 -0.50
C ALA A 52 20.65 20.57 -0.68
N ILE A 53 20.57 19.83 0.42
CA ILE A 53 20.82 18.38 0.45
C ILE A 53 19.68 17.72 1.23
N TRP A 54 19.12 16.65 0.67
CA TRP A 54 18.23 15.76 1.40
C TRP A 54 18.82 14.37 1.52
N ARG A 55 18.71 13.81 2.72
CA ARG A 55 19.20 12.47 3.08
C ARG A 55 18.06 11.60 3.60
N ILE A 56 18.27 10.29 3.55
CA ILE A 56 17.37 9.29 4.15
C ILE A 56 18.13 8.40 5.15
N LYS A 57 17.37 7.69 5.98
CA LYS A 57 17.81 6.70 6.99
C LYS A 57 18.45 7.31 8.23
N GLU A 58 19.57 8.02 8.06
CA GLU A 58 20.37 8.54 9.17
C GLU A 58 20.70 10.02 9.01
N PRO A 59 20.75 10.80 10.12
CA PRO A 59 21.24 12.16 10.08
C PRO A 59 22.76 12.18 9.84
N TYR A 60 23.24 13.19 9.12
CA TYR A 60 24.61 13.54 8.76
C TYR A 60 25.34 12.54 7.86
N ASN A 61 25.13 11.23 8.08
CA ASN A 61 25.77 10.13 7.36
C ASN A 61 24.80 9.33 6.46
N GLY A 62 23.52 9.70 6.43
CA GLY A 62 22.52 9.05 5.59
C GLY A 62 22.78 9.20 4.08
N THR A 63 22.10 8.38 3.30
CA THR A 63 22.22 8.39 1.83
C THR A 63 21.67 9.68 1.24
N VAL A 64 22.47 10.39 0.42
CA VAL A 64 22.00 11.58 -0.30
C VAL A 64 21.08 11.16 -1.44
N ILE A 65 19.83 11.60 -1.38
CA ILE A 65 18.80 11.32 -2.40
C ILE A 65 18.54 12.50 -3.32
N PHE A 66 18.78 13.72 -2.83
CA PHE A 66 18.62 14.94 -3.59
C PHE A 66 19.70 15.95 -3.20
N LYS A 67 20.27 16.62 -4.20
CA LYS A 67 21.22 17.71 -4.02
C LYS A 67 20.99 18.75 -5.11
N CYS A 68 20.87 20.01 -4.74
CA CYS A 68 20.89 21.12 -5.68
C CYS A 68 21.81 22.23 -5.19
N VAL A 69 22.37 22.98 -6.13
CA VAL A 69 23.26 24.11 -5.86
C VAL A 69 22.66 25.37 -6.49
N SER A 70 22.32 26.35 -5.65
CA SER A 70 21.92 27.68 -6.06
C SER A 70 23.15 28.58 -6.06
N GLN A 71 23.41 29.24 -7.18
CA GLN A 71 24.47 30.25 -7.26
C GLN A 71 24.02 31.57 -6.63
N SER A 72 24.99 32.47 -6.40
CA SER A 72 24.77 33.83 -5.91
C SER A 72 23.70 34.55 -6.71
N SER A 73 22.69 35.12 -6.05
CA SER A 73 21.57 35.84 -6.67
C SER A 73 20.72 35.06 -7.70
N SER A 74 20.98 33.77 -7.92
CA SER A 74 20.18 32.92 -8.82
C SER A 74 18.91 32.47 -8.12
N GLU A 75 17.76 32.64 -8.79
CA GLU A 75 16.49 32.01 -8.38
C GLU A 75 16.46 30.51 -8.70
N LEU A 76 17.33 30.06 -9.62
CA LEU A 76 17.38 28.69 -10.07
C LEU A 76 18.39 27.89 -9.25
N CYS A 77 17.92 26.78 -8.66
CA CYS A 77 18.79 25.77 -8.06
C CYS A 77 19.12 24.69 -9.09
N LYS A 78 20.40 24.56 -9.46
CA LYS A 78 20.85 23.52 -10.38
C LYS A 78 20.90 22.17 -9.67
N THR A 79 20.05 21.23 -10.07
CA THR A 79 20.04 19.87 -9.51
C THR A 79 21.33 19.13 -9.88
N ALA A 80 22.05 18.67 -8.87
CA ALA A 80 23.25 17.85 -9.01
C ALA A 80 22.94 16.36 -8.81
N ILE A 81 22.01 16.03 -7.91
CA ILE A 81 21.60 14.65 -7.62
C ILE A 81 20.08 14.62 -7.48
N SER A 82 19.46 13.65 -8.13
CA SER A 82 18.07 13.25 -7.87
C SER A 82 17.96 11.74 -8.07
N HIS A 83 17.95 10.98 -6.97
CA HIS A 83 17.86 9.52 -7.02
C HIS A 83 16.58 9.08 -7.74
N LYS A 84 16.73 8.21 -8.75
CA LYS A 84 15.64 7.74 -9.64
C LYS A 84 14.84 8.87 -10.32
N ASN A 85 15.38 10.09 -10.44
CA ASN A 85 14.68 11.26 -11.00
C ASN A 85 13.33 11.59 -10.33
N LYS A 86 13.17 11.19 -9.07
CA LYS A 86 11.91 11.26 -8.32
C LYS A 86 11.75 12.54 -7.48
N TYR A 87 12.86 13.21 -7.18
CA TYR A 87 12.94 14.31 -6.24
C TYR A 87 13.14 15.63 -6.97
N LYS A 88 12.33 16.63 -6.67
CA LYS A 88 12.40 17.95 -7.31
C LYS A 88 12.35 19.04 -6.25
N LEU A 89 13.16 20.07 -6.39
CA LEU A 89 13.01 21.27 -5.59
C LEU A 89 11.67 21.92 -5.90
N LEU A 90 10.94 22.29 -4.85
CA LEU A 90 9.68 23.05 -4.95
C LEU A 90 9.84 24.44 -4.34
N GLY A 91 10.56 24.54 -3.22
CA GLY A 91 10.84 25.80 -2.53
C GLY A 91 11.88 26.66 -3.27
N ASN A 92 12.04 27.90 -2.81
CA ASN A 92 13.09 28.80 -3.27
C ASN A 92 14.17 28.96 -2.18
N PRO A 93 15.42 28.48 -2.41
CA PRO A 93 16.52 28.60 -1.47
C PRO A 93 16.84 30.04 -1.07
N GLN A 94 16.64 31.03 -1.96
CA GLN A 94 16.82 32.45 -1.66
C GLN A 94 15.77 32.96 -0.66
N HIS A 95 14.56 32.39 -0.70
CA HIS A 95 13.49 32.65 0.26
C HIS A 95 13.54 31.69 1.46
N LYS A 96 14.69 31.07 1.69
CA LYS A 96 14.96 30.17 2.81
C LYS A 96 14.08 28.91 2.84
N ASP A 97 13.63 28.48 1.67
CA ASP A 97 12.74 27.34 1.50
C ASP A 97 13.43 26.26 0.64
N LEU A 98 13.69 25.12 1.26
CA LEU A 98 14.34 23.95 0.66
C LEU A 98 13.37 22.78 0.49
N SER A 99 12.07 23.07 0.52
CA SER A 99 11.01 22.08 0.37
C SER A 99 11.15 21.34 -0.96
N ILE A 100 11.03 20.02 -0.92
CA ILE A 100 11.08 19.17 -2.11
C ILE A 100 9.76 18.47 -2.34
N ARG A 101 9.49 18.19 -3.60
CA ARG A 101 8.45 17.28 -4.05
C ARG A 101 9.06 15.90 -4.31
N VAL A 102 8.40 14.87 -3.81
CA VAL A 102 8.66 13.46 -4.12
C VAL A 102 7.52 12.97 -5.00
N ASP A 103 7.81 12.60 -6.26
CA ASP A 103 6.81 12.13 -7.22
C ASP A 103 6.55 10.63 -7.06
N ASN A 104 5.36 10.11 -7.38
CA ASN A 104 5.05 8.66 -7.46
C ASN A 104 5.52 7.83 -6.24
N LEU A 105 4.90 8.06 -5.07
CA LEU A 105 5.22 7.35 -3.85
C LEU A 105 5.05 5.83 -3.94
N THR A 106 5.91 5.12 -3.23
CA THR A 106 6.01 3.67 -3.11
C THR A 106 6.21 3.31 -1.64
N TRP A 107 5.94 2.07 -1.26
CA TRP A 107 6.14 1.61 0.12
C TRP A 107 7.57 1.82 0.64
N SER A 108 8.58 1.76 -0.25
CA SER A 108 9.98 1.99 0.11
C SER A 108 10.34 3.44 0.39
N ASP A 109 9.46 4.40 0.12
CA ASP A 109 9.70 5.81 0.48
C ASP A 109 9.23 6.13 1.90
N SER A 110 8.62 5.17 2.62
CA SER A 110 8.16 5.35 4.00
C SER A 110 9.36 5.36 4.97
N GLU A 111 10.23 6.34 4.80
CA GLU A 111 11.52 6.49 5.45
C GLU A 111 11.57 7.79 6.27
N ARG A 112 12.68 7.97 6.99
CA ARG A 112 12.98 9.23 7.66
C ARG A 112 13.89 10.09 6.79
N TYR A 113 13.48 11.33 6.56
CA TYR A 113 14.12 12.30 5.67
C TYR A 113 14.78 13.43 6.45
N PHE A 114 16.00 13.78 6.09
CA PHE A 114 16.77 14.83 6.76
C PHE A 114 17.11 15.94 5.77
N CYS A 115 16.76 17.17 6.12
CA CYS A 115 17.03 18.35 5.32
C CYS A 115 18.31 19.03 5.82
N ARG A 116 19.25 19.27 4.90
CA ARG A 116 20.53 19.90 5.16
C ARG A 116 20.77 21.07 4.22
N VAL A 117 21.29 22.14 4.77
CA VAL A 117 21.74 23.33 4.05
C VAL A 117 23.22 23.55 4.30
N GLU A 118 23.95 23.90 3.25
CA GLU A 118 25.35 24.32 3.33
C GLU A 118 25.52 25.63 2.57
N LEU A 119 26.05 26.66 3.22
CA LEU A 119 26.47 27.88 2.53
C LEU A 119 27.96 27.79 2.18
N ALA A 120 28.32 28.36 1.04
CA ALA A 120 29.72 28.51 0.67
C ALA A 120 30.44 29.49 1.61
N GLY A 121 31.69 29.18 1.97
CA GLY A 121 32.53 30.02 2.81
C GLY A 121 33.13 29.25 3.97
N ASP A 122 32.37 29.10 5.06
CA ASP A 122 32.83 28.45 6.29
C ASP A 122 32.32 27.00 6.42
N ILE A 123 33.14 26.14 7.02
CA ILE A 123 32.80 24.77 7.40
C ILE A 123 31.66 24.78 8.45
N GLN A 124 31.56 25.83 9.25
CA GLN A 124 30.51 25.98 10.27
C GLN A 124 29.13 26.38 9.71
N ASP A 125 29.03 26.83 8.47
CA ASP A 125 27.76 27.22 7.82
C ASP A 125 27.03 26.00 7.21
N LYS A 126 26.99 24.91 7.98
CA LYS A 126 26.36 23.64 7.59
C LYS A 126 25.38 23.22 8.68
N TYR A 127 24.11 23.12 8.33
CA TYR A 127 23.06 22.79 9.29
C TYR A 127 22.14 21.73 8.73
N GLU A 128 21.74 20.79 9.58
CA GLU A 128 20.84 19.71 9.24
C GLU A 128 19.76 19.54 10.30
N SER A 129 18.55 19.19 9.88
CA SER A 129 17.44 18.86 10.78
C SER A 129 17.84 17.70 11.71
N ARG A 130 17.72 17.88 13.03
CA ARG A 130 18.09 16.82 13.99
C ARG A 130 17.16 15.60 13.93
N ASN A 131 15.86 15.85 13.91
CA ASN A 131 14.85 14.79 14.03
C ASN A 131 14.42 14.22 12.68
N GLY A 132 14.55 15.02 11.61
CA GLY A 132 14.04 14.70 10.29
C GLY A 132 12.52 14.60 10.24
N ILE A 133 12.00 14.27 9.06
CA ILE A 133 10.58 14.03 8.78
C ILE A 133 10.37 12.54 8.63
N LYS A 134 9.45 11.94 9.38
CA LYS A 134 8.99 10.57 9.11
C LYS A 134 7.87 10.61 8.06
N LEU A 135 8.13 10.08 6.87
CA LEU A 135 7.11 9.96 5.82
C LEU A 135 6.31 8.68 6.06
N HIS A 136 4.99 8.83 6.17
CA HIS A 136 4.04 7.71 6.23
C HIS A 136 3.35 7.59 4.88
N VAL A 137 3.52 6.45 4.22
CA VAL A 137 2.81 6.16 2.96
C VAL A 137 1.52 5.41 3.29
N ILE A 138 0.39 5.96 2.90
CA ILE A 138 -0.95 5.38 3.11
C ILE A 138 -1.59 4.98 1.78
N ALA A 139 -2.53 4.03 1.82
CA ALA A 139 -3.33 3.68 0.67
C ALA A 139 -4.70 3.15 1.08
N ALA A 140 -5.73 3.58 0.36
CA ALA A 140 -7.04 2.92 0.38
C ALA A 140 -6.91 1.45 -0.06
N PRO A 141 -7.80 0.55 0.38
CA PRO A 141 -7.68 -0.86 0.08
C PRO A 141 -7.84 -1.11 -1.42
N ARG A 142 -7.08 -2.05 -1.96
CA ARG A 142 -7.22 -2.53 -3.33
C ARG A 142 -7.18 -4.05 -3.34
N ILE A 143 -8.21 -4.67 -3.92
CA ILE A 143 -8.20 -6.12 -4.15
C ILE A 143 -7.29 -6.40 -5.34
N ILE A 144 -6.25 -7.18 -5.09
CA ILE A 144 -5.19 -7.47 -6.05
C ILE A 144 -5.25 -8.90 -6.58
N ASN A 145 -5.94 -9.79 -5.85
CA ASN A 145 -6.16 -11.15 -6.31
C ASN A 145 -7.40 -11.77 -5.66
N ILE A 146 -8.21 -12.46 -6.45
CA ILE A 146 -9.33 -13.27 -5.98
C ILE A 146 -9.36 -14.58 -6.78
N THR A 147 -9.25 -15.71 -6.09
CA THR A 147 -9.11 -17.03 -6.73
C THR A 147 -10.03 -18.06 -6.09
N VAL A 148 -10.43 -19.05 -6.88
CA VAL A 148 -11.12 -20.26 -6.42
C VAL A 148 -10.25 -21.47 -6.69
N SER A 149 -10.11 -22.35 -5.72
CA SER A 149 -9.35 -23.60 -5.82
C SER A 149 -10.15 -24.78 -5.28
N SER A 150 -9.94 -25.96 -5.86
CA SER A 150 -10.47 -27.22 -5.34
C SER A 150 -9.45 -27.88 -4.42
N SER A 151 -9.92 -28.43 -3.30
CA SER A 151 -9.15 -29.31 -2.42
C SER A 151 -9.19 -30.75 -2.94
N LYS A 152 -8.36 -31.62 -2.34
CA LYS A 152 -8.36 -33.07 -2.59
C LYS A 152 -9.67 -33.74 -2.19
N ASP A 153 -10.41 -33.13 -1.26
CA ASP A 153 -11.67 -33.67 -0.73
C ASP A 153 -12.89 -33.21 -1.56
N HIS A 154 -12.67 -32.77 -2.81
CA HIS A 154 -13.70 -32.19 -3.68
C HIS A 154 -14.43 -30.98 -3.07
N THR A 155 -13.80 -30.29 -2.12
CA THR A 155 -14.32 -29.03 -1.56
C THR A 155 -13.72 -27.84 -2.30
N PHE A 156 -14.50 -26.79 -2.49
CA PHE A 156 -14.03 -25.57 -3.15
C PHE A 156 -13.78 -24.48 -2.12
N GLN A 157 -12.70 -23.74 -2.32
CA GLN A 157 -12.24 -22.68 -1.43
C GLN A 157 -11.99 -21.42 -2.24
N ALA A 158 -12.34 -20.26 -1.67
CA ALA A 158 -12.03 -18.96 -2.25
C ALA A 158 -10.97 -18.24 -1.44
N ARG A 159 -10.09 -17.50 -2.10
CA ARG A 159 -9.04 -16.70 -1.47
C ARG A 159 -9.03 -15.31 -2.06
N CYS A 160 -9.12 -14.31 -1.19
CA CYS A 160 -9.10 -12.90 -1.54
C CYS A 160 -7.88 -12.26 -0.90
N THR A 161 -7.08 -11.55 -1.70
CA THR A 161 -5.92 -10.80 -1.26
C THR A 161 -6.15 -9.33 -1.57
N ALA A 162 -6.03 -8.48 -0.56
CA ALA A 162 -6.05 -7.03 -0.69
C ALA A 162 -4.74 -6.42 -0.20
N GLU A 163 -4.42 -5.26 -0.75
CA GLU A 163 -3.32 -4.40 -0.34
C GLU A 163 -3.88 -3.08 0.21
N GLY A 164 -3.25 -2.51 1.23
CA GLY A 164 -3.64 -1.21 1.79
C GLY A 164 -2.84 -0.87 3.05
N GLU A 165 -2.78 0.42 3.37
CA GLU A 165 -2.14 0.93 4.59
C GLU A 165 -3.01 2.06 5.17
N PRO A 166 -3.57 1.92 6.38
CA PRO A 166 -3.46 0.77 7.28
C PRO A 166 -4.00 -0.54 6.70
N ALA A 167 -3.50 -1.66 7.21
CA ALA A 167 -3.87 -3.00 6.76
C ALA A 167 -5.40 -3.20 6.74
N PRO A 168 -6.00 -3.59 5.59
CA PRO A 168 -7.45 -3.64 5.46
C PRO A 168 -8.08 -4.84 6.15
N ALA A 169 -9.23 -4.63 6.78
CA ALA A 169 -10.09 -5.69 7.26
C ALA A 169 -10.84 -6.33 6.08
N LEU A 170 -10.66 -7.64 5.90
CA LEU A 170 -11.33 -8.42 4.85
C LEU A 170 -12.58 -9.11 5.40
N THR A 171 -13.65 -9.11 4.61
CA THR A 171 -14.91 -9.82 4.90
C THR A 171 -15.45 -10.51 3.64
N TRP A 172 -16.02 -11.70 3.80
CA TRP A 172 -16.71 -12.42 2.73
C TRP A 172 -18.21 -12.36 2.97
N THR A 173 -18.99 -12.23 1.90
CA THR A 173 -20.46 -12.25 1.91
C THR A 173 -20.97 -13.14 0.77
N GLY A 174 -22.06 -13.88 0.98
CA GLY A 174 -22.66 -14.76 -0.04
C GLY A 174 -23.72 -15.74 0.51
N PRO A 175 -24.31 -16.62 -0.33
CA PRO A 175 -25.34 -17.59 0.06
C PRO A 175 -24.76 -18.91 0.60
N PRO A 176 -25.46 -19.54 1.54
CA PRO A 176 -25.04 -19.59 2.94
C PRO A 176 -23.61 -20.08 3.07
N TYR A 177 -22.73 -19.20 3.51
CA TYR A 177 -21.31 -19.47 3.71
C TYR A 177 -21.04 -19.90 5.15
N GLY A 178 -20.14 -20.88 5.32
CA GLY A 178 -19.68 -21.26 6.64
C GLY A 178 -18.78 -20.17 7.24
N ASN A 179 -18.88 -19.94 8.55
CA ASN A 179 -18.07 -18.95 9.28
C ASN A 179 -16.56 -19.28 9.36
N LEU A 180 -16.10 -20.34 8.69
CA LEU A 180 -14.73 -20.81 8.78
C LEU A 180 -13.83 -20.08 7.77
N SER A 181 -13.15 -19.04 8.26
CA SER A 181 -12.23 -18.22 7.48
C SER A 181 -10.87 -18.10 8.16
N SER A 182 -9.79 -18.23 7.38
CA SER A 182 -8.42 -17.95 7.81
C SER A 182 -8.01 -16.56 7.32
N THR A 183 -7.32 -15.79 8.16
CA THR A 183 -6.71 -14.51 7.75
C THR A 183 -5.20 -14.58 7.94
N SER A 184 -4.45 -14.16 6.92
CA SER A 184 -3.00 -13.97 7.01
C SER A 184 -2.64 -12.55 6.59
N SER A 185 -1.70 -11.93 7.28
CA SER A 185 -1.24 -10.56 7.04
C SER A 185 0.27 -10.52 6.87
N SER A 186 0.74 -9.80 5.85
CA SER A 186 2.15 -9.58 5.56
C SER A 186 2.36 -8.13 5.12
N SER A 187 2.97 -7.30 5.98
CA SER A 187 3.21 -5.87 5.70
C SER A 187 1.92 -5.19 5.21
N HIS A 188 1.88 -4.71 3.96
CA HIS A 188 0.73 -4.00 3.38
C HIS A 188 -0.31 -4.93 2.74
N ARG A 189 -0.19 -6.26 2.86
CA ARG A 189 -1.06 -7.24 2.20
C ARG A 189 -1.79 -8.10 3.22
N VAL A 190 -3.10 -8.27 3.01
CA VAL A 190 -3.96 -9.12 3.81
C VAL A 190 -4.65 -10.12 2.89
N THR A 191 -4.64 -11.38 3.29
CA THR A 191 -5.32 -12.47 2.59
C THR A 191 -6.38 -13.07 3.50
N LYS A 192 -7.61 -13.20 2.99
CA LYS A 192 -8.70 -13.88 3.66
C LYS A 192 -9.26 -15.00 2.81
N GLU A 193 -9.34 -16.16 3.43
CA GLU A 193 -9.72 -17.41 2.79
C GLU A 193 -11.08 -17.86 3.29
N LEU A 194 -11.94 -18.32 2.38
CA LEU A 194 -13.25 -18.90 2.65
C LEU A 194 -13.19 -20.39 2.31
N ARG A 195 -13.13 -21.24 3.34
CA ARG A 195 -12.76 -22.66 3.23
C ARG A 195 -13.77 -23.53 2.48
N PHE A 196 -15.03 -23.14 2.44
CA PHE A 196 -16.10 -23.95 1.84
C PHE A 196 -17.06 -23.07 1.03
N LEU A 197 -17.05 -23.26 -0.29
CA LEU A 197 -18.10 -22.81 -1.20
C LEU A 197 -19.12 -23.94 -1.35
N THR A 198 -20.26 -23.80 -0.68
CA THR A 198 -21.27 -24.86 -0.56
C THR A 198 -22.46 -24.65 -1.48
N HIS A 199 -22.74 -23.41 -1.88
CA HIS A 199 -23.94 -23.04 -2.61
C HIS A 199 -23.60 -22.24 -3.85
N ASP A 200 -24.39 -22.44 -4.90
CA ASP A 200 -24.25 -21.67 -6.12
C ASP A 200 -24.61 -20.20 -5.86
N GLY A 201 -23.83 -19.29 -6.39
CA GLY A 201 -24.09 -17.87 -6.26
C GLY A 201 -22.86 -16.98 -6.25
N LYS A 202 -23.11 -15.71 -5.94
CA LYS A 202 -22.11 -14.65 -5.89
C LYS A 202 -21.48 -14.58 -4.50
N TYR A 203 -20.17 -14.77 -4.43
CA TYR A 203 -19.38 -14.54 -3.23
C TYR A 203 -18.58 -13.26 -3.39
N THR A 204 -18.76 -12.31 -2.47
CA THR A 204 -18.13 -10.99 -2.52
C THR A 204 -17.16 -10.82 -1.37
N CYS A 205 -15.90 -10.53 -1.70
CA CYS A 205 -14.88 -10.10 -0.76
C CYS A 205 -14.90 -8.57 -0.67
N THR A 206 -14.99 -8.05 0.55
CA THR A 206 -14.94 -6.62 0.86
C THR A 206 -13.70 -6.34 1.70
N ALA A 207 -12.89 -5.37 1.28
CA ALA A 207 -11.72 -4.86 1.98
C ALA A 207 -11.99 -3.43 2.47
N VAL A 208 -11.79 -3.16 3.75
CA VAL A 208 -12.05 -1.85 4.36
C VAL A 208 -10.87 -1.40 5.22
N ASN A 209 -10.46 -0.15 5.09
CA ASN A 209 -9.60 0.53 6.07
C ASN A 209 -10.10 1.97 6.31
N SER A 210 -9.37 2.74 7.11
CA SER A 210 -9.71 4.14 7.42
C SER A 210 -9.73 5.08 6.21
N HIS A 211 -9.16 4.68 5.07
CA HIS A 211 -9.03 5.49 3.86
C HIS A 211 -9.93 5.04 2.71
N GLY A 212 -10.67 3.93 2.85
CA GLY A 212 -11.63 3.54 1.84
C GLY A 212 -12.08 2.09 1.90
N ARG A 213 -12.75 1.68 0.81
CA ARG A 213 -13.35 0.36 0.63
C ARG A 213 -13.12 -0.13 -0.79
N ALA A 214 -12.79 -1.41 -0.94
CA ALA A 214 -12.75 -2.10 -2.22
C ALA A 214 -13.52 -3.40 -2.16
N GLU A 215 -14.14 -3.79 -3.28
CA GLU A 215 -14.96 -4.99 -3.39
C GLU A 215 -14.60 -5.78 -4.64
N GLY A 216 -14.67 -7.10 -4.52
CA GLY A 216 -14.36 -8.05 -5.59
C GLY A 216 -15.26 -9.25 -5.43
N ALA A 217 -15.82 -9.74 -6.54
CA ALA A 217 -16.77 -10.83 -6.51
C ALA A 217 -16.36 -11.97 -7.43
N ILE A 218 -16.71 -13.18 -7.03
CA ILE A 218 -16.62 -14.40 -7.82
C ILE A 218 -18.01 -15.04 -7.88
N TYR A 219 -18.26 -15.78 -8.96
CA TYR A 219 -19.46 -16.60 -9.09
C TYR A 219 -19.05 -18.06 -9.01
N PHE A 220 -19.71 -18.81 -8.13
CA PHE A 220 -19.47 -20.23 -7.96
C PHE A 220 -20.72 -21.00 -8.41
N TYR A 221 -20.50 -22.03 -9.23
CA TYR A 221 -21.55 -22.94 -9.70
C TYR A 221 -21.01 -24.37 -9.63
N LYS A 222 -21.61 -25.21 -8.78
CA LYS A 222 -21.23 -26.61 -8.63
C LYS A 222 -21.94 -27.43 -9.70
N PHE A 223 -21.22 -27.82 -10.75
CA PHE A 223 -21.77 -28.72 -11.76
C PHE A 223 -22.05 -30.09 -11.12
N ARG A 224 -23.33 -30.45 -11.00
CA ARG A 224 -23.73 -31.81 -10.67
C ARG A 224 -23.80 -32.59 -11.97
N ALA A 225 -22.80 -33.44 -12.22
CA ALA A 225 -22.95 -34.45 -13.25
C ALA A 225 -24.19 -35.29 -12.91
N SER A 226 -25.15 -35.37 -13.84
CA SER A 226 -26.27 -36.30 -13.71
C SER A 226 -25.68 -37.68 -13.48
N ASP A 227 -26.03 -38.29 -12.35
CA ASP A 227 -25.56 -39.62 -12.00
C ASP A 227 -26.00 -40.58 -13.11
N SER A 228 -25.04 -41.00 -13.94
CA SER A 228 -25.32 -41.83 -15.12
C SER A 228 -25.97 -43.15 -14.72
N SER A 229 -25.80 -43.55 -13.45
CA SER A 229 -26.48 -44.66 -12.80
C SER A 229 -28.01 -44.54 -12.90
N SER A 230 -28.59 -43.37 -12.58
CA SER A 230 -30.05 -43.18 -12.60
C SER A 230 -30.62 -43.27 -14.02
N VAL A 231 -29.88 -42.73 -15.00
CA VAL A 231 -30.27 -42.75 -16.43
C VAL A 231 -30.11 -44.15 -17.02
N MET A 232 -29.03 -44.86 -16.68
CA MET A 232 -28.83 -46.24 -17.11
C MET A 232 -29.90 -47.18 -16.54
N ILE A 233 -30.33 -46.99 -15.29
CA ILE A 233 -31.42 -47.76 -14.69
C ILE A 233 -32.73 -47.55 -15.48
N LEU A 234 -33.06 -46.30 -15.84
CA LEU A 234 -34.26 -45.98 -16.63
C LEU A 234 -34.27 -46.62 -18.03
N ILE A 235 -33.11 -46.87 -18.63
CA ILE A 235 -32.99 -47.46 -19.96
C ILE A 235 -32.96 -49.00 -19.89
N PHE A 236 -32.13 -49.57 -19.00
CA PHE A 236 -31.91 -51.02 -18.98
C PHE A 236 -33.02 -51.82 -18.29
N VAL A 237 -33.71 -51.26 -17.29
CA VAL A 237 -34.82 -51.96 -16.63
C VAL A 237 -35.97 -52.29 -17.60
N PRO A 238 -36.51 -51.36 -18.41
CA PRO A 238 -37.57 -51.69 -19.35
C PRO A 238 -37.09 -52.61 -20.49
N LEU A 239 -35.84 -52.48 -20.95
CA LEU A 239 -35.26 -53.39 -21.94
C LEU A 239 -35.14 -54.82 -21.39
N GLY A 240 -34.71 -54.97 -20.13
CA GLY A 240 -34.64 -56.26 -19.45
C GLY A 240 -36.02 -56.90 -19.28
N ILE A 241 -37.02 -56.12 -18.85
CA ILE A 241 -38.41 -56.60 -18.73
C ILE A 241 -38.94 -57.06 -20.09
N LYS A 242 -38.72 -56.29 -21.16
CA LYS A 242 -39.13 -56.70 -22.51
C LYS A 242 -38.47 -58.00 -22.95
N ALA A 243 -37.17 -58.17 -22.69
CA ALA A 243 -36.46 -59.40 -23.03
C ALA A 243 -37.00 -60.62 -22.28
N VAL A 244 -37.30 -60.49 -20.98
CA VAL A 244 -37.89 -61.58 -20.18
C VAL A 244 -39.28 -61.96 -20.68
N ILE A 245 -40.14 -60.99 -20.97
CA ILE A 245 -41.48 -61.25 -21.53
C ILE A 245 -41.37 -62.01 -22.87
N LEU A 246 -40.43 -61.61 -23.73
CA LEU A 246 -40.21 -62.23 -25.03
C LEU A 246 -39.73 -63.68 -24.90
N LEU A 247 -38.83 -63.96 -23.94
CA LEU A 247 -38.39 -65.32 -23.63
C LEU A 247 -39.51 -66.20 -23.08
N VAL A 248 -40.37 -65.65 -22.22
CA VAL A 248 -41.53 -66.36 -21.68
C VAL A 248 -42.52 -66.72 -22.80
N ILE A 249 -42.85 -65.76 -23.68
CA ILE A 249 -43.71 -66.02 -24.84
C ILE A 249 -43.10 -67.10 -25.74
N LEU A 250 -41.79 -67.02 -26.05
CA LEU A 250 -41.09 -68.03 -26.85
C LEU A 250 -41.15 -69.42 -26.19
N SER A 251 -40.93 -69.52 -24.88
CA SER A 251 -41.04 -70.80 -24.17
C SER A 251 -42.46 -71.39 -24.25
N PHE A 252 -43.50 -70.58 -24.13
CA PHE A 252 -44.88 -71.05 -24.29
C PHE A 252 -45.18 -71.50 -25.72
N THR A 253 -44.65 -70.81 -26.74
CA THR A 253 -44.82 -71.22 -28.15
C THR A 253 -44.06 -72.50 -28.51
N ILE A 254 -42.92 -72.76 -27.88
CA ILE A 254 -42.13 -73.99 -28.08
C ILE A 254 -42.77 -75.17 -27.34
N PHE A 255 -43.34 -74.96 -26.15
CA PHE A 255 -44.00 -76.01 -25.36
C PHE A 255 -45.41 -76.36 -25.86
N SER A 256 -46.04 -75.46 -26.63
CA SER A 256 -47.39 -75.65 -27.20
C SER A 256 -47.39 -76.31 -28.59
N ARG A 257 -46.24 -76.75 -29.09
CA ARG A 257 -46.08 -77.40 -30.40
C ARG A 257 -45.53 -78.81 -30.23
#